data_AF-A0A317CGQ2-F1
#
_entry.id   AF-A0A317CGQ2-F1
#
_cell.length_a   1.000
_cell.length_b   1.000
_cell.length_c   1.000
_cell.angle_alpha   90.00
_cell.angle_beta   90.00
_cell.angle_gamma   90.00
#
_symmetry.space_group_name_H-M   'P 1'
#
loop_
_entity.id
_entity.type
_entity.pdbx_description
1 polymer ?
#
loop_
_entity_poly.entity_id
_entity_poly.type
_entity_poly.pdbx_seq_one_letter_code
_entity_poly.pdbx_strand_id
1 'polypeptide(L)' 'MTWSKVLQDQIKVVREQLALSPLPADALTVQFKRNPKGVQDVLDALVALGMVTEESGEYRLV' A
#
# COMPACT_ATOMS: atom_id res chain seq x y z
N MET A 1 -6.47 3.06 -10.65
CA MET A 1 -5.16 3.49 -11.20
C MET A 1 -4.41 2.33 -11.84
N THR A 2 -3.35 2.59 -12.61
CA THR A 2 -2.46 1.54 -13.15
C THR A 2 -1.30 1.34 -12.17
N TRP A 3 -1.02 0.09 -11.81
CA TRP A 3 0.13 -0.23 -10.96
C TRP A 3 1.43 0.02 -11.72
N SER A 4 2.26 0.94 -11.23
CA SER A 4 3.57 1.24 -11.84
C SER A 4 4.48 0.02 -11.69
N LYS A 5 5.46 -0.15 -12.60
CA LYS A 5 6.54 -1.13 -12.42
C LYS A 5 7.69 -0.57 -11.59
N VAL A 6 7.70 0.74 -11.36
CA VAL A 6 8.73 1.44 -10.59
C VAL A 6 8.34 1.39 -9.11
N LEU A 7 9.20 0.81 -8.28
CA LEU A 7 8.95 0.63 -6.84
C LEU A 7 8.69 1.95 -6.11
N GLN A 8 9.42 3.01 -6.47
CA GLN A 8 9.22 4.35 -5.87
C GLN A 8 7.81 4.90 -6.13
N ASP A 9 7.28 4.74 -7.35
CA ASP A 9 5.92 5.16 -7.67
C ASP A 9 4.87 4.31 -6.94
N GLN A 10 5.11 3.01 -6.83
CA GLN A 10 4.24 2.09 -6.08
C GLN A 10 4.15 2.52 -4.61
N ILE A 11 5.30 2.75 -3.96
CA ILE A 11 5.38 3.25 -2.58
C ILE A 11 4.65 4.59 -2.47
N LYS A 12 4.90 5.52 -3.40
CA LYS A 12 4.27 6.84 -3.39
C LYS A 12 2.75 6.74 -3.41
N VAL A 13 2.19 5.96 -4.34
CA VAL A 13 0.73 5.80 -4.45
C VAL A 13 0.15 5.11 -3.23
N VAL A 14 0.78 4.03 -2.73
CA VAL A 14 0.30 3.35 -1.51
C VAL A 14 0.31 4.30 -0.32
N ARG A 15 1.39 5.07 -0.14
CA ARG A 15 1.47 6.07 0.94
C ARG A 15 0.46 7.20 0.80
N GLU A 16 0.23 7.71 -0.42
CA GLU A 16 -0.79 8.73 -0.68
C GLU A 16 -2.19 8.23 -0.30
N GLN A 17 -2.49 6.96 -0.57
CA GLN A 17 -3.76 6.34 -0.17
C GLN A 17 -3.88 6.19 1.34
N LEU A 18 -2.82 5.68 1.99
CA LEU A 18 -2.78 5.53 3.45
C LEU A 18 -2.78 6.87 4.19
N ALA A 19 -2.32 7.94 3.54
CA ALA A 19 -2.39 9.30 4.08
C ALA A 19 -3.83 9.86 4.08
N LEU A 20 -4.70 9.38 3.20
CA LEU A 20 -6.11 9.77 3.17
C LEU A 20 -6.91 9.03 4.23
N SER A 21 -6.68 7.72 4.36
CA SER A 21 -7.37 6.88 5.35
C SER A 21 -6.58 5.58 5.59
N PRO A 22 -6.63 5.02 6.80
CA PRO A 22 -6.20 3.64 7.03
C PRO A 22 -6.99 2.69 6.13
N LEU A 23 -6.31 1.78 5.46
CA LEU A 23 -6.94 0.86 4.51
C LEU A 23 -6.32 -0.54 4.62
N PRO A 24 -7.14 -1.60 4.54
CA PRO A 24 -6.60 -2.96 4.41
C PRO A 24 -5.95 -3.15 3.05
N ALA A 25 -5.02 -4.11 2.96
CA ALA A 25 -4.32 -4.44 1.71
C ALA A 25 -5.32 -4.67 0.57
N ASP A 26 -6.35 -5.50 0.79
CA ASP A 26 -7.38 -5.79 -0.21
C ASP A 26 -8.07 -4.52 -0.74
N ALA A 27 -8.38 -3.55 0.12
CA ALA A 27 -9.00 -2.30 -0.32
C ALA A 27 -8.04 -1.48 -1.18
N LEU A 28 -6.75 -1.45 -0.84
CA LEU A 28 -5.71 -0.84 -1.69
C LEU A 28 -5.62 -1.55 -3.04
N THR A 29 -5.63 -2.89 -3.07
CA THR A 29 -5.55 -3.69 -4.29
C THR A 29 -6.73 -3.41 -5.23
N VAL A 30 -7.94 -3.24 -4.69
CA VAL A 30 -9.17 -2.89 -5.44
C VAL A 30 -9.10 -1.51 -6.10
N GLN A 31 -8.33 -0.56 -5.55
CA GLN A 31 -8.13 0.75 -6.19
C GLN A 31 -7.34 0.67 -7.52
N PHE A 32 -6.66 -0.46 -7.74
CA PHE A 32 -5.90 -0.71 -8.95
C PHE A 32 -6.68 -1.59 -9.91
N LYS A 33 -6.70 -1.21 -11.20
CA LYS A 33 -7.50 -1.92 -12.23
C LYS A 33 -7.12 -3.39 -12.48
N ARG A 34 -5.98 -3.86 -11.96
CA ARG A 34 -5.39 -5.18 -12.25
C ARG A 34 -4.81 -5.87 -11.01
N ASN A 35 -5.55 -5.85 -9.90
CA ASN A 35 -5.25 -6.54 -8.64
C ASN A 35 -3.77 -6.94 -8.49
N PRO A 36 -2.86 -5.96 -8.29
CA PRO A 36 -1.45 -6.18 -8.52
C PRO A 36 -0.89 -7.03 -7.40
N LYS A 37 -0.28 -8.17 -7.75
CA LYS A 37 0.31 -9.08 -6.74
C LYS A 37 1.36 -8.40 -5.86
N GLY A 38 1.97 -7.30 -6.31
CA GLY A 38 3.01 -6.58 -5.57
C GLY A 38 2.52 -5.53 -4.57
N VAL A 39 1.21 -5.32 -4.40
CA VAL A 39 0.71 -4.36 -3.39
C VAL A 39 1.08 -4.83 -1.98
N GLN A 40 0.90 -6.13 -1.71
CA GLN A 40 1.26 -6.75 -0.43
C GLN A 40 2.77 -6.64 -0.18
N ASP A 41 3.61 -6.98 -1.18
CA ASP A 41 5.07 -6.88 -1.06
C ASP A 41 5.53 -5.46 -0.69
N VAL A 42 4.88 -4.44 -1.26
CA VAL A 42 5.16 -3.03 -0.96
C VAL A 42 4.73 -2.66 0.46
N LEU A 43 3.55 -3.12 0.90
CA LEU A 43 3.07 -2.89 2.26
C LEU A 43 3.97 -3.57 3.29
N ASP A 44 4.33 -4.83 3.07
CA ASP A 44 5.23 -5.59 3.95
C ASP A 44 6.61 -4.91 4.06
N ALA A 45 7.14 -4.43 2.93
CA ALA A 45 8.39 -3.66 2.92
C ALA A 45 8.27 -2.34 3.70
N LEU A 46 7.15 -1.63 3.56
CA LEU A 46 6.91 -0.38 4.30
C LEU A 46 6.75 -0.61 5.81
N VAL A 47 6.13 -1.72 6.21
CA VAL A 47 6.04 -2.16 7.61
C VAL A 47 7.42 -2.52 8.14
N ALA A 48 8.21 -3.28 7.39
CA ALA A 48 9.58 -3.64 7.76
C ALA A 48 10.50 -2.41 7.91
N LEU A 49 10.25 -1.35 7.13
CA LEU A 49 10.95 -0.07 7.23
C LEU A 49 10.42 0.84 8.35
N GLY A 50 9.34 0.45 9.05
CA GLY A 50 8.72 1.26 10.09
C GLY A 50 8.03 2.52 9.56
N MET A 51 7.65 2.55 8.28
CA MET A 51 6.92 3.67 7.67
C MET A 51 5.40 3.50 7.75
N VAL A 52 4.93 2.26 7.86
CA VAL A 52 3.52 1.88 7.96
C VAL A 52 3.36 0.93 9.13
N THR A 53 2.28 1.05 9.87
CA THR A 53 1.86 0.07 10.88
C THR A 53 0.66 -0.69 10.35
N GLU A 54 0.66 -2.01 10.53
CA GLU A 54 -0.53 -2.83 10.39
C GLU A 54 -1.22 -2.92 11.75
N GLU A 55 -2.46 -2.45 11.82
CA GLU A 55 -3.30 -2.48 13.02
C GLU A 55 -4.65 -3.11 12.66
N SER A 56 -4.97 -4.25 13.28
CA SER A 56 -6.23 -4.98 13.03
C SER A 56 -6.52 -5.32 11.55
N GLY A 57 -5.49 -5.55 10.75
CA GLY A 57 -5.60 -5.84 9.31
C GLY A 57 -5.74 -4.59 8.42
N GLU A 58 -5.64 -3.41 9.00
CA GLU A 58 -5.57 -2.14 8.27
C GLU A 58 -4.15 -1.58 8.32
N TYR A 59 -3.68 -1.06 7.19
CA TYR A 59 -2.40 -0.38 7.11
C TYR A 59 -2.63 1.12 7.34
N ARG A 60 -1.74 1.74 8.11
CA ARG A 60 -1.74 3.18 8.38
C ARG A 60 -0.32 3.72 8.41
N LEU A 61 -0.12 4.98 8.01
CA LEU A 61 1.18 5.62 8.17
C LEU A 61 1.52 5.77 9.66
N VAL A 62 2.79 5.53 10.00
CA VAL A 62 3.38 5.75 11.34
C VAL A 62 3.48 7.24 11.65
#